data_AF-A0AA43UL14-F1
#
_entry.id   AF-A0AA43UL14-F1
#
_cell.length_a   1.000
_cell.length_b   1.000
_cell.length_c   1.000
_cell.angle_alpha   90.00
_cell.angle_beta   90.00
_cell.angle_gamma   90.00
#
_symmetry.space_group_name_H-M   'P 1'
#
loop_
_entity.id
_entity.type
_entity.pdbx_description
1 polymer ?
#
loop_
_entity_poly.entity_id
_entity_poly.type
_entity_poly.pdbx_seq_one_letter_code
_entity_poly.pdbx_strand_id
1 'polypeptide(L)'
;MNSGRVVAVASALLAVLSLIIAWIECEGIMAIISLFALAFGSAASKRCSARTCIYIMTASALCLVCTILSVTVLSQGNFLGPDGDPSTAWFVIIGLVHSIPVIPLTFSSYTIIASVSAASYNWAMVRGLSPFIGMGMEVPGFVLEYFFEGSDNWMTDNGYILYHFLMTAIVMIVFSYVVSEAMRDARVIVNENGVEVLDADS
;
A
#
# COMPACT_ATOMS: atom_id res chain seq x y z
N MET A 1 3.33 -26.78 1.41
CA MET A 1 2.97 -26.38 0.02
C MET A 1 1.48 -25.99 -0.14
N ASN A 2 0.52 -26.67 0.51
CA ASN A 2 -0.91 -26.33 0.40
C ASN A 2 -1.34 -25.02 1.08
N SER A 3 -0.72 -24.63 2.20
CA SER A 3 -1.08 -23.40 2.93
C SER A 3 -0.79 -22.11 2.15
N GLY A 4 0.35 -22.02 1.46
CA GLY A 4 0.73 -20.84 0.68
C GLY A 4 -0.21 -20.57 -0.51
N ARG A 5 -0.72 -21.64 -1.16
CA ARG A 5 -1.72 -21.54 -2.22
C ARG A 5 -3.06 -21.02 -1.70
N VAL A 6 -3.51 -21.50 -0.55
CA VAL A 6 -4.77 -21.04 0.07
C VAL A 6 -4.67 -19.55 0.43
N VAL A 7 -3.56 -19.12 1.03
CA VAL A 7 -3.32 -17.70 1.36
C VAL A 7 -3.30 -16.84 0.09
N ALA A 8 -2.64 -17.29 -0.98
CA ALA A 8 -2.60 -16.56 -2.24
C ALA A 8 -4.01 -16.40 -2.85
N VAL A 9 -4.81 -17.47 -2.90
CA VAL A 9 -6.19 -17.43 -3.41
C VAL A 9 -7.06 -16.50 -2.56
N ALA A 10 -6.97 -16.60 -1.23
CA ALA A 10 -7.72 -15.73 -0.33
C ALA A 10 -7.34 -14.25 -0.52
N SER A 11 -6.04 -13.95 -0.60
CA SER A 11 -5.56 -12.59 -0.84
C SER A 11 -6.04 -12.02 -2.17
N ALA A 12 -6.11 -12.86 -3.22
CA ALA A 12 -6.61 -12.47 -4.53
C ALA A 12 -8.11 -12.17 -4.48
N LEU A 13 -8.92 -13.00 -3.82
CA LEU A 13 -10.36 -12.77 -3.68
C LEU A 13 -10.65 -11.45 -2.95
N LEU A 14 -9.93 -11.17 -1.86
CA LEU A 14 -10.08 -9.91 -1.12
C LEU A 14 -9.72 -8.69 -1.97
N ALA A 15 -8.60 -8.76 -2.71
CA ALA A 15 -8.17 -7.66 -3.56
C ALA A 15 -9.08 -7.47 -4.79
N VAL A 16 -9.63 -8.54 -5.38
CA VAL A 16 -10.65 -8.45 -6.44
C VAL A 16 -11.92 -7.78 -5.90
N LEU A 17 -12.40 -8.19 -4.73
CA LEU A 17 -13.60 -7.58 -4.14
C LEU A 17 -13.39 -6.09 -3.88
N SER A 18 -12.23 -5.74 -3.30
CA SER A 18 -11.84 -4.35 -3.08
C SER A 18 -11.79 -3.56 -4.40
N LEU A 19 -11.18 -4.12 -5.44
CA LEU A 19 -11.10 -3.50 -6.76
C LEU A 19 -12.49 -3.25 -7.37
N ILE A 20 -13.41 -4.22 -7.26
CA ILE A 20 -14.77 -4.07 -7.79
C ILE A 20 -15.50 -2.92 -7.09
N ILE A 21 -15.43 -2.87 -5.76
CA ILE A 21 -16.09 -1.81 -4.98
C ILE A 21 -15.48 -0.45 -5.36
N ALA A 22 -14.15 -0.34 -5.35
CA ALA A 22 -13.45 0.89 -5.68
C ALA A 22 -13.79 1.36 -7.11
N TRP A 23 -13.86 0.46 -8.08
CA TRP A 23 -14.21 0.80 -9.46
C TRP A 23 -15.66 1.27 -9.63
N ILE A 24 -16.62 0.64 -8.94
CA ILE A 24 -18.04 1.03 -9.00
C ILE A 24 -18.25 2.42 -8.37
N GLU A 25 -17.56 2.69 -7.27
CA GLU A 25 -17.66 3.95 -6.53
C GLU A 25 -16.66 5.02 -7.03
N CYS A 26 -16.01 4.79 -8.17
CA CYS A 26 -15.03 5.70 -8.78
C CYS A 26 -13.85 6.09 -7.86
N GLU A 27 -13.47 5.21 -6.94
CA GLU A 27 -12.37 5.40 -6.00
C GLU A 27 -11.04 4.95 -6.64
N GLY A 28 -10.32 5.90 -7.24
CA GLY A 28 -9.14 5.61 -8.05
C GLY A 28 -7.93 5.12 -7.24
N ILE A 29 -7.68 5.67 -6.06
CA ILE A 29 -6.53 5.31 -5.22
C ILE A 29 -6.66 3.87 -4.74
N MET A 30 -7.80 3.51 -4.17
CA MET A 30 -8.07 2.17 -3.68
C MET A 30 -8.17 1.14 -4.80
N ALA A 31 -8.62 1.53 -5.99
CA ALA A 31 -8.55 0.68 -7.17
C ALA A 31 -7.09 0.34 -7.53
N ILE A 32 -6.19 1.32 -7.54
CA ILE A 32 -4.76 1.12 -7.82
C ILE A 32 -4.07 0.29 -6.74
N ILE A 33 -4.33 0.58 -5.45
CA ILE A 33 -3.79 -0.20 -4.34
C ILE A 33 -4.27 -1.66 -4.42
N SER A 34 -5.54 -1.89 -4.80
CA SER A 34 -6.08 -3.23 -5.03
C SER A 34 -5.38 -3.95 -6.19
N LEU A 35 -5.05 -3.22 -7.27
CA LEU A 35 -4.28 -3.76 -8.40
C LEU A 35 -2.84 -4.12 -8.00
N PHE A 36 -2.17 -3.29 -7.19
CA PHE A 36 -0.85 -3.62 -6.64
C PHE A 36 -0.92 -4.88 -5.77
N ALA A 37 -1.93 -5.01 -4.91
CA ALA A 37 -2.13 -6.20 -4.10
C ALA A 37 -2.32 -7.47 -4.96
N LEU A 38 -3.07 -7.38 -6.06
CA LEU A 38 -3.24 -8.49 -7.03
C LEU A 38 -1.95 -8.84 -7.76
N ALA A 39 -1.23 -7.83 -8.27
CA ALA A 39 0.02 -8.02 -9.01
C ALA A 39 1.10 -8.62 -8.10
N PHE A 40 1.25 -8.07 -6.90
CA PHE A 40 2.21 -8.53 -5.90
C PHE A 40 1.84 -9.91 -5.38
N GLY A 41 0.56 -10.19 -5.14
CA GLY A 41 0.05 -11.53 -4.81
C GLY A 41 0.37 -12.56 -5.87
N SER A 42 0.17 -12.20 -7.13
CA SER A 42 0.49 -13.06 -8.27
C SER A 42 1.99 -13.35 -8.35
N ALA A 43 2.84 -12.35 -8.17
CA ALA A 43 4.29 -12.51 -8.16
C ALA A 43 4.76 -13.37 -6.97
N ALA A 44 4.31 -13.05 -5.77
CA ALA A 44 4.70 -13.75 -4.54
C ALA A 44 4.25 -15.20 -4.52
N SER A 45 3.06 -15.50 -5.05
CA SER A 45 2.56 -16.89 -5.14
C SER A 45 3.45 -17.82 -5.97
N LYS A 46 4.28 -17.25 -6.87
CA LYS A 46 5.17 -17.99 -7.76
C LYS A 46 6.61 -18.02 -7.27
N ARG A 47 7.06 -17.01 -6.52
CA ARG A 47 8.49 -16.77 -6.26
C ARG A 47 8.88 -16.60 -4.80
N CYS A 48 7.92 -16.39 -3.89
CA CYS A 48 8.23 -15.97 -2.53
C CYS A 48 7.82 -17.01 -1.48
N SER A 49 8.42 -16.88 -0.29
CA SER A 49 8.14 -17.73 0.87
C SER A 49 6.71 -17.49 1.43
N ALA A 50 6.22 -18.44 2.23
CA ALA A 50 4.91 -18.32 2.88
C ALA A 50 4.76 -17.06 3.75
N ARG A 51 5.87 -16.49 4.25
CA ARG A 51 5.87 -15.24 5.01
C ARG A 51 5.50 -14.03 4.13
N THR A 52 6.00 -13.98 2.90
CA THR A 52 5.65 -12.93 1.95
C THR A 52 4.16 -12.97 1.56
N CYS A 53 3.60 -14.17 1.46
CA CYS A 53 2.16 -14.33 1.22
C CYS A 53 1.29 -13.77 2.37
N ILE A 54 1.81 -13.76 3.61
CA ILE A 54 1.09 -13.16 4.75
C ILE A 54 1.01 -11.64 4.60
N TYR A 55 2.10 -10.97 4.23
CA TYR A 55 2.09 -9.51 4.03
C TYR A 55 1.10 -9.10 2.95
N ILE A 56 1.01 -9.86 1.86
CA ILE A 56 0.07 -9.57 0.79
C ILE A 56 -1.37 -9.86 1.20
N MET A 57 -1.62 -10.93 1.96
CA MET A 57 -2.94 -11.18 2.53
C MET A 57 -3.37 -10.04 3.46
N THR A 58 -2.46 -9.55 4.31
CA THR A 58 -2.70 -8.37 5.15
C THR A 58 -2.98 -7.14 4.31
N ALA A 59 -2.20 -6.89 3.25
CA ALA A 59 -2.44 -5.80 2.32
C ALA A 59 -3.83 -5.88 1.69
N SER A 60 -4.22 -7.04 1.15
CA SER A 60 -5.53 -7.24 0.52
C SER A 60 -6.69 -7.07 1.52
N ALA A 61 -6.54 -7.56 2.75
CA ALA A 61 -7.56 -7.41 3.78
C ALA A 61 -7.71 -5.94 4.22
N LEU A 62 -6.59 -5.26 4.46
CA LEU A 62 -6.58 -3.83 4.80
C LEU A 62 -7.11 -3.00 3.64
N CYS A 63 -6.78 -3.35 2.41
CA CYS A 63 -7.26 -2.69 1.21
C CYS A 63 -8.80 -2.77 1.16
N LEU A 64 -9.40 -3.95 1.31
CA LEU A 64 -10.85 -4.10 1.35
C LEU A 64 -11.50 -3.27 2.47
N VAL A 65 -10.96 -3.32 3.69
CA VAL A 65 -11.49 -2.55 4.82
C VAL A 65 -11.40 -1.05 4.56
N CYS A 66 -10.26 -0.58 4.08
CA CYS A 66 -10.04 0.83 3.78
C CYS A 66 -10.92 1.31 2.61
N THR A 67 -11.18 0.45 1.61
CA THR A 67 -12.09 0.75 0.51
C THR A 67 -13.50 0.93 1.05
N ILE A 68 -13.99 0.00 1.87
CA ILE A 68 -15.32 0.10 2.49
C ILE A 68 -15.40 1.39 3.32
N LEU A 69 -14.39 1.70 4.13
CA LEU A 69 -14.36 2.92 4.94
C LEU A 69 -14.37 4.18 4.08
N SER A 70 -13.57 4.22 3.00
CA SER A 70 -13.48 5.32 2.04
C SER A 70 -14.84 5.62 1.43
N VAL A 71 -15.51 4.60 0.89
CA VAL A 71 -16.75 4.80 0.12
C VAL A 71 -18.01 4.94 0.99
N THR A 72 -17.99 4.48 2.25
CA THR A 72 -19.18 4.51 3.14
C THR A 72 -19.09 5.57 4.23
N VAL A 73 -18.12 5.44 5.14
CA VAL A 73 -18.03 6.24 6.37
C VAL A 73 -17.35 7.57 6.07
N LEU A 74 -16.28 7.53 5.30
CA LEU A 74 -15.45 8.67 4.94
C LEU A 74 -15.86 9.26 3.59
N SER A 75 -17.09 8.99 3.14
CA SER A 75 -17.58 9.62 1.93
C SER A 75 -17.60 11.13 2.11
N GLN A 76 -17.12 11.84 1.09
CA GLN A 76 -16.86 13.28 1.16
C GLN A 76 -18.12 14.10 1.52
N GLY A 77 -19.31 13.65 1.07
CA GLY A 77 -20.58 14.30 1.39
C GLY A 77 -20.85 14.44 2.90
N ASN A 78 -20.21 13.60 3.73
CA ASN A 78 -20.32 13.67 5.18
C ASN A 78 -19.36 14.70 5.83
N PHE A 79 -18.45 15.31 5.07
CA PHE A 79 -17.36 16.16 5.58
C PHE A 79 -17.18 17.50 4.83
N LEU A 80 -18.26 18.00 4.22
CA LEU A 80 -18.29 19.33 3.61
C LEU A 80 -18.34 20.43 4.67
N GLY A 81 -17.56 21.48 4.46
CA GLY A 81 -17.56 22.71 5.26
C GLY A 81 -18.80 23.59 4.99
N PRO A 82 -18.92 24.71 5.71
CA PRO A 82 -20.06 25.64 5.56
C PRO A 82 -20.25 26.16 4.13
N ASP A 83 -19.15 26.26 3.37
CA ASP A 83 -19.11 26.76 2.00
C ASP A 83 -19.29 25.64 0.95
N GLY A 84 -19.49 24.39 1.38
CA GLY A 84 -19.62 23.23 0.49
C GLY A 84 -18.28 22.59 0.07
N ASP A 85 -17.16 23.13 0.52
CA ASP A 85 -15.82 22.60 0.24
C ASP A 85 -15.42 21.49 1.23
N PRO A 86 -14.70 20.44 0.78
CA PRO A 86 -14.17 19.42 1.68
C PRO A 86 -13.18 20.00 2.70
N SER A 87 -13.32 19.57 3.96
CA SER A 87 -12.46 20.08 5.05
C SER A 87 -11.04 19.50 4.99
N THR A 88 -10.03 20.28 5.43
CA THR A 88 -8.65 19.80 5.57
C THR A 88 -8.53 18.57 6.49
N ALA A 89 -9.38 18.50 7.52
CA ALA A 89 -9.41 17.34 8.41
C ALA A 89 -9.80 16.06 7.67
N TRP A 90 -10.72 16.14 6.71
CA TRP A 90 -11.09 15.01 5.87
C TRP A 90 -9.94 14.58 4.96
N PHE A 91 -9.24 15.52 4.30
CA PHE A 91 -8.05 15.21 3.49
C PHE A 91 -6.99 14.43 4.28
N VAL A 92 -6.75 14.83 5.54
CA VAL A 92 -5.79 14.13 6.41
C VAL A 92 -6.28 12.72 6.76
N ILE A 93 -7.55 12.56 7.13
CA ILE A 93 -8.11 11.27 7.53
C ILE A 93 -8.13 10.29 6.36
N ILE A 94 -8.58 10.73 5.18
CA ILE A 94 -8.69 9.86 4.02
C ILE A 94 -7.31 9.41 3.54
N GLY A 95 -6.33 10.33 3.48
CA GLY A 95 -4.95 9.99 3.12
C GLY A 95 -4.29 9.03 4.11
N LEU A 96 -4.62 9.14 5.41
CA LEU A 96 -4.20 8.14 6.39
C LEU A 96 -4.80 6.75 6.10
N VAL A 97 -6.09 6.69 5.80
CA VAL A 97 -6.78 5.42 5.50
C VAL A 97 -6.19 4.75 4.27
N HIS A 98 -5.95 5.50 3.19
CA HIS A 98 -5.33 4.98 1.97
C HIS A 98 -3.90 4.51 2.17
N SER A 99 -3.15 5.15 3.07
CA SER A 99 -1.76 4.77 3.37
C SER A 99 -1.63 3.45 4.12
N ILE A 100 -2.68 3.00 4.84
CA ILE A 100 -2.66 1.76 5.63
C ILE A 100 -2.32 0.51 4.79
N PRO A 101 -3.02 0.21 3.69
CA PRO A 101 -2.69 -0.92 2.83
C PRO A 101 -1.34 -0.76 2.09
N VAL A 102 -0.85 0.47 1.91
CA VAL A 102 0.44 0.74 1.26
C VAL A 102 1.64 0.29 2.11
N ILE A 103 1.50 0.27 3.44
CA ILE A 103 2.54 -0.23 4.36
C ILE A 103 2.98 -1.67 4.02
N PRO A 104 2.10 -2.69 4.09
CA PRO A 104 2.49 -4.07 3.76
C PRO A 104 2.85 -4.27 2.28
N LEU A 105 2.30 -3.47 1.36
CA LEU A 105 2.68 -3.49 -0.05
C LEU A 105 4.12 -3.01 -0.25
N THR A 106 4.52 -1.93 0.42
CA THR A 106 5.89 -1.42 0.37
C THR A 106 6.88 -2.43 0.93
N PHE A 107 6.54 -3.12 2.02
CA PHE A 107 7.44 -4.17 2.52
C PHE A 107 7.55 -5.34 1.53
N SER A 108 6.43 -5.71 0.90
CA SER A 108 6.36 -6.78 -0.08
C SER A 108 7.13 -6.44 -1.36
N SER A 109 7.20 -5.16 -1.76
CA SER A 109 7.94 -4.75 -2.95
C SER A 109 9.44 -5.04 -2.83
N TYR A 110 10.06 -4.88 -1.65
CA TYR A 110 11.46 -5.25 -1.45
C TYR A 110 11.69 -6.73 -1.71
N THR A 111 10.83 -7.60 -1.19
CA THR A 111 10.95 -9.04 -1.37
C THR A 111 10.72 -9.43 -2.84
N ILE A 112 9.72 -8.83 -3.49
CA ILE A 112 9.42 -9.10 -4.90
C ILE A 112 10.58 -8.65 -5.79
N ILE A 113 11.07 -7.42 -5.60
CA ILE A 113 12.19 -6.88 -6.39
C ILE A 113 13.44 -7.74 -6.17
N ALA A 114 13.77 -8.09 -4.92
CA ALA A 114 14.88 -8.98 -4.61
C ALA A 114 14.74 -10.34 -5.33
N SER A 115 13.54 -10.94 -5.32
CA SER A 115 13.27 -12.23 -5.99
C SER A 115 13.41 -12.20 -7.52
N VAL A 116 13.32 -11.03 -8.16
CA VAL A 116 13.46 -10.90 -9.62
C VAL A 116 14.84 -10.40 -10.04
N SER A 117 15.55 -9.69 -9.15
CA SER A 117 16.81 -9.00 -9.47
C SER A 117 18.04 -9.57 -8.76
N ALA A 118 17.87 -10.55 -7.86
CA ALA A 118 18.91 -11.04 -6.96
C ALA A 118 19.58 -9.92 -6.14
N ALA A 119 18.81 -8.86 -5.84
CA ALA A 119 19.25 -7.76 -4.99
C ALA A 119 19.09 -8.11 -3.50
N SER A 120 19.87 -7.44 -2.66
CA SER A 120 19.75 -7.53 -1.20
C SER A 120 19.58 -6.13 -0.59
N TYR A 121 18.61 -6.01 0.30
CA TYR A 121 18.24 -4.77 0.98
C TYR A 121 18.47 -4.89 2.48
N ASN A 122 19.34 -4.03 3.01
CA ASN A 122 19.54 -3.89 4.44
C ASN A 122 18.58 -2.85 5.05
N TRP A 123 18.63 -2.72 6.38
CA TRP A 123 17.81 -1.76 7.13
C TRP A 123 17.92 -0.32 6.62
N ALA A 124 19.10 0.11 6.16
CA ALA A 124 19.33 1.48 5.69
C ALA A 124 18.60 1.73 4.35
N MET A 125 18.63 0.76 3.44
CA MET A 125 17.90 0.81 2.18
C MET A 125 16.39 0.77 2.40
N VAL A 126 15.91 -0.06 3.34
CA VAL A 126 14.49 -0.10 3.71
C VAL A 126 14.04 1.25 4.28
N ARG A 127 14.84 1.84 5.18
CA ARG A 127 14.57 3.16 5.76
C ARG A 127 14.49 4.25 4.69
N GLY A 128 15.48 4.30 3.81
CA GLY A 128 15.63 5.36 2.81
C GLY A 128 14.64 5.28 1.66
N LEU A 129 14.31 4.09 1.17
CA LEU A 129 13.48 3.92 -0.04
C LEU A 129 11.98 3.82 0.23
N SER A 130 11.57 3.40 1.43
CA SER A 130 10.14 3.13 1.72
C SER A 130 9.22 4.32 1.48
N PRO A 131 9.56 5.57 1.86
CA PRO A 131 8.70 6.72 1.55
C PRO A 131 8.48 6.92 0.05
N PHE A 132 9.52 6.73 -0.77
CA PHE A 132 9.44 6.89 -2.22
C PHE A 132 8.62 5.77 -2.87
N ILE A 133 8.79 4.53 -2.41
CA ILE A 133 8.02 3.41 -2.91
C ILE A 133 6.53 3.59 -2.54
N GLY A 134 6.24 3.93 -1.29
CA GLY A 134 4.88 4.15 -0.82
C GLY A 134 4.17 5.25 -1.59
N MET A 135 4.77 6.44 -1.66
CA MET A 135 4.22 7.55 -2.47
C MET A 135 4.11 7.16 -3.95
N GLY A 136 5.10 6.46 -4.51
CA GLY A 136 5.08 6.05 -5.91
C GLY A 136 3.92 5.12 -6.28
N MET A 137 3.40 4.34 -5.32
CA MET A 137 2.21 3.50 -5.53
C MET A 137 0.89 4.30 -5.54
N GLU A 138 0.86 5.48 -4.94
CA GLU A 138 -0.31 6.37 -4.90
C GLU A 138 -0.48 7.17 -6.20
N VAL A 139 0.64 7.48 -6.89
CA VAL A 139 0.63 8.33 -8.11
C VAL A 139 -0.37 7.87 -9.17
N PRO A 140 -0.42 6.57 -9.56
CA PRO A 140 -1.39 6.12 -10.55
C PRO A 140 -2.84 6.23 -10.06
N GLY A 141 -3.07 6.26 -8.74
CA GLY A 141 -4.37 6.43 -8.11
C GLY A 141 -5.00 7.76 -8.50
N PHE A 142 -4.25 8.85 -8.33
CA PHE A 142 -4.68 10.19 -8.74
C PHE A 142 -4.92 10.32 -10.24
N VAL A 143 -4.12 9.61 -11.05
CA VAL A 143 -4.37 9.56 -12.50
C VAL A 143 -5.72 8.92 -12.78
N LEU A 144 -6.06 7.84 -12.07
CA LEU A 144 -7.33 7.15 -12.23
C LEU A 144 -8.52 7.98 -11.71
N GLU A 145 -8.36 8.69 -10.58
CA GLU A 145 -9.36 9.66 -10.09
C GLU A 145 -9.64 10.75 -11.13
N TYR A 146 -8.59 11.31 -11.76
CA TYR A 146 -8.75 12.26 -12.85
C TYR A 146 -9.54 11.68 -14.04
N PHE A 147 -9.35 10.39 -14.35
CA PHE A 147 -10.11 9.72 -15.41
C PHE A 147 -11.57 9.45 -15.03
N PHE A 148 -11.86 9.09 -13.77
CA PHE A 148 -13.22 8.79 -13.33
C PHE A 148 -14.07 10.05 -13.14
N GLU A 149 -13.46 11.10 -12.61
CA GLU A 149 -14.23 12.25 -12.11
C GLU A 149 -14.03 13.53 -12.95
N GLY A 150 -13.05 13.54 -13.86
CA GLY A 150 -12.74 14.67 -14.73
C GLY A 150 -11.86 15.73 -14.07
N SER A 151 -11.36 16.67 -14.89
CA SER A 151 -10.38 17.69 -14.50
C SER A 151 -10.89 18.79 -13.58
N ASP A 152 -12.20 18.96 -13.52
CA ASP A 152 -12.85 20.06 -12.81
C ASP A 152 -13.43 19.57 -11.48
N ASN A 153 -13.06 18.36 -11.05
CA ASN A 153 -13.44 17.81 -9.77
C ASN A 153 -12.38 18.13 -8.70
N TRP A 154 -12.84 18.45 -7.50
CA TRP A 154 -12.03 18.75 -6.32
C TRP A 154 -11.08 17.60 -5.91
N MET A 155 -11.32 16.33 -6.31
CA MET A 155 -10.33 15.23 -6.16
C MET A 155 -9.08 15.42 -7.02
N THR A 156 -9.13 16.31 -8.00
CA THR A 156 -7.98 16.73 -8.81
C THR A 156 -7.38 18.07 -8.35
N ASP A 157 -7.89 18.62 -7.23
CA ASP A 157 -7.31 19.80 -6.61
C ASP A 157 -5.92 19.45 -6.05
N ASN A 158 -4.95 20.29 -6.39
CA ASN A 158 -3.57 20.19 -5.92
C ASN A 158 -3.49 20.15 -4.37
N GLY A 159 -4.47 20.73 -3.66
CA GLY A 159 -4.58 20.64 -2.21
C GLY A 159 -4.74 19.21 -1.71
N TYR A 160 -5.73 18.47 -2.22
CA TYR A 160 -5.99 17.09 -1.83
C TYR A 160 -4.79 16.18 -2.12
N ILE A 161 -4.26 16.26 -3.34
CA ILE A 161 -3.08 15.49 -3.76
C ILE A 161 -1.89 15.76 -2.83
N LEU A 162 -1.64 17.03 -2.49
CA LEU A 162 -0.55 17.41 -1.59
C LEU A 162 -0.73 16.83 -0.19
N TYR A 163 -1.91 16.99 0.42
CA TYR A 163 -2.17 16.50 1.77
C TYR A 163 -2.10 14.98 1.82
N HIS A 164 -2.63 14.29 0.82
CA HIS A 164 -2.55 12.84 0.72
C HIS A 164 -1.11 12.37 0.63
N PHE A 165 -0.31 12.90 -0.31
CA PHE A 165 1.11 12.54 -0.42
C PHE A 165 1.89 12.85 0.86
N LEU A 166 1.59 13.96 1.52
CA LEU A 166 2.21 14.30 2.80
C LEU A 166 1.87 13.25 3.87
N MET A 167 0.61 12.82 3.96
CA MET A 167 0.19 11.79 4.91
C MET A 167 0.85 10.45 4.59
N THR A 168 0.86 10.02 3.33
CA THR A 168 1.57 8.80 2.91
C THR A 168 3.06 8.89 3.24
N ALA A 169 3.71 10.02 2.95
CA ALA A 169 5.12 10.22 3.27
C ALA A 169 5.38 10.08 4.77
N ILE A 170 4.57 10.73 5.62
CA ILE A 170 4.71 10.67 7.09
C ILE A 170 4.53 9.23 7.58
N VAL A 171 3.46 8.56 7.15
CA VAL A 171 3.17 7.16 7.53
C VAL A 171 4.34 6.25 7.13
N MET A 172 4.85 6.42 5.91
CA MET A 172 5.94 5.60 5.40
C MET A 172 7.28 5.90 6.06
N ILE A 173 7.56 7.15 6.47
CA ILE A 173 8.74 7.51 7.26
C ILE A 173 8.68 6.84 8.64
N VAL A 174 7.54 6.90 9.32
CA VAL A 174 7.36 6.29 10.65
C VAL A 174 7.48 4.77 10.54
N PHE A 175 6.80 4.17 9.56
CA PHE A 175 6.90 2.75 9.27
C PHE A 175 8.33 2.33 8.97
N SER A 176 9.03 3.03 8.07
CA SER A 176 10.38 2.67 7.65
C SER A 176 11.38 2.82 8.79
N TYR A 177 11.19 3.80 9.67
CA TYR A 177 11.95 3.93 10.91
C TYR A 177 11.78 2.69 11.79
N VAL A 178 10.54 2.34 12.14
CA VAL A 178 10.23 1.20 13.03
C VAL A 178 10.75 -0.11 12.46
N VAL A 179 10.50 -0.37 11.17
CA VAL A 179 10.98 -1.59 10.52
C VAL A 179 12.49 -1.61 10.41
N SER A 180 13.15 -0.48 10.12
CA SER A 180 14.60 -0.44 10.01
C SER A 180 15.30 -0.74 11.34
N GLU A 181 14.80 -0.21 12.46
CA GLU A 181 15.33 -0.51 13.79
C GLU A 181 15.13 -2.00 14.11
N ALA A 182 13.93 -2.54 13.90
CA ALA A 182 13.67 -3.97 14.10
C ALA A 182 14.56 -4.87 13.23
N MET A 183 14.79 -4.47 11.97
CA MET A 183 15.67 -5.20 11.06
C MET A 183 17.13 -5.16 11.51
N ARG A 184 17.58 -4.00 11.97
CA ARG A 184 18.95 -3.80 12.47
C ARG A 184 19.20 -4.63 13.72
N ASP A 185 18.27 -4.61 14.67
CA ASP A 185 18.37 -5.35 15.93
C ASP A 185 18.35 -6.86 15.70
N ALA A 186 17.46 -7.33 14.83
CA ALA A 186 17.38 -8.74 14.45
C ALA A 186 18.46 -9.19 13.46
N ARG A 187 19.33 -8.27 13.01
CA ARG A 187 20.36 -8.48 11.98
C ARG A 187 19.79 -9.12 10.71
N VAL A 188 18.62 -8.67 10.25
CA VAL A 188 17.99 -9.24 9.06
C VAL A 188 18.20 -8.38 7.81
N ILE A 189 18.22 -9.06 6.67
CA ILE A 189 18.20 -8.48 5.32
C ILE A 189 16.99 -9.01 4.54
N VAL A 190 16.60 -8.29 3.50
CA VAL A 190 15.63 -8.77 2.51
C VAL A 190 16.37 -9.13 1.24
N ASN A 191 16.31 -10.39 0.81
CA ASN A 191 16.94 -10.89 -0.41
C ASN A 191 15.97 -11.77 -1.21
N GLU A 192 16.47 -12.48 -2.22
CA GLU A 192 15.68 -13.35 -3.09
C GLU A 192 14.91 -14.46 -2.36
N ASN A 193 15.38 -14.86 -1.16
CA ASN A 193 14.75 -15.87 -0.32
C ASN A 193 13.71 -15.27 0.65
N GLY A 194 13.62 -13.93 0.73
CA GLY A 194 12.74 -13.19 1.62
C GLY A 194 13.50 -12.50 2.74
N VAL A 195 13.01 -12.60 3.97
CA VAL A 195 13.65 -11.98 5.14
C VAL A 195 14.54 -13.01 5.83
N GLU A 196 15.85 -12.79 5.82
CA GLU A 196 16.88 -13.70 6.35
C GLU A 196 17.75 -13.01 7.41
N VAL A 197 18.25 -13.79 8.37
CA VAL A 197 19.19 -13.33 9.41
C VAL A 197 20.60 -13.40 8.84
N LEU A 198 21.39 -12.34 9.04
CA LEU A 198 22.83 -12.34 8.80
C LEU A 198 23.50 -13.15 9.91
N ASP A 199 23.87 -14.39 9.61
CA ASP A 199 24.70 -15.20 10.50
C ASP A 199 26.06 -14.51 10.69
N ALA A 200 26.51 -14.40 11.94
CA ALA A 200 27.74 -13.69 12.31
C ALA A 200 29.03 -14.46 12.00
N ASP A 201 28.94 -15.65 11.39
CA ASP A 201 30.03 -16.62 11.26
C ASP A 201 30.49 -16.87 9.80
N SER A 202 30.28 -15.92 8.88
CA SER A 202 30.89 -15.94 7.54
C SER A 202 32.05 -14.94 7.41
#